data_AF-A0A1B9AZ68-F1
#
_entry.id   AF-A0A1B9AZ68-F1
#
_cell.length_a   1.000
_cell.length_b   1.000
_cell.length_c   1.000
_cell.angle_alpha   90.00
_cell.angle_beta   90.00
_cell.angle_gamma   90.00
#
_symmetry.space_group_name_H-M   'P 1'
#
loop_
_entity.id
_entity.type
_entity.pdbx_description
1 polymer ?
#
loop_
_entity_poly.entity_id
_entity_poly.type
_entity_poly.pdbx_seq_one_letter_code
_entity_poly.pdbx_strand_id
1 'polypeptide(L)' 'MNFTVVNKNICVDNLAIEAVASSSIVLVGDTDAITLSSMFDTPPESFIVGPLVPLSPE' A
#
# COMPACT_ATOMS: atom_id res chain seq x y z
N MET A 1 -23.08 30.44 2.26
CA MET A 1 -23.53 29.25 1.50
C MET A 1 -23.31 28.07 2.43
N ASN A 2 -24.38 27.38 2.88
CA ASN A 2 -24.24 26.26 3.82
C ASN A 2 -24.06 24.97 3.01
N PHE A 3 -22.84 24.44 3.02
CA PHE A 3 -22.51 23.13 2.43
C PHE A 3 -22.49 22.10 3.56
N THR A 4 -23.34 21.08 3.46
CA THR A 4 -23.46 20.02 4.46
C THR A 4 -23.15 18.68 3.79
N VAL A 5 -22.09 18.04 4.24
CA VAL A 5 -21.75 16.67 3.83
C VAL A 5 -22.31 15.72 4.88
N VAL A 6 -23.07 14.71 4.43
CA VAL A 6 -23.60 13.64 5.29
C VAL A 6 -22.97 12.33 4.82
N ASN A 7 -21.89 11.91 5.48
CA ASN A 7 -21.31 10.60 5.22
C ASN A 7 -22.29 9.51 5.69
N LYS A 8 -22.69 8.64 4.77
CA LYS A 8 -23.55 7.48 5.03
C LYS A 8 -22.70 6.26 5.39
N ASN A 9 -23.36 5.16 5.73
CA ASN A 9 -22.66 3.94 6.13
C ASN A 9 -21.88 3.35 4.96
N ILE A 10 -20.66 2.87 5.24
CA ILE A 10 -19.87 2.07 4.31
C ILE A 10 -20.13 0.61 4.66
N CYS A 11 -20.98 -0.05 3.87
CA CYS A 11 -21.34 -1.45 4.08
C CYS A 11 -20.39 -2.35 3.28
N VAL A 12 -19.34 -2.85 3.93
CA VAL A 12 -18.49 -3.90 3.36
C VAL A 12 -18.98 -5.23 3.88
N ASP A 13 -19.66 -5.99 3.01
CA ASP A 13 -20.30 -7.25 3.35
C ASP A 13 -19.26 -8.36 3.54
N ASN A 14 -18.52 -8.69 2.49
CA ASN A 14 -17.41 -9.63 2.58
C ASN A 14 -16.15 -9.04 1.92
N LEU A 15 -15.05 -9.02 2.67
CA LEU A 15 -13.73 -8.61 2.21
C LEU A 15 -12.72 -9.71 2.58
N ALA A 16 -12.36 -10.52 1.60
CA ALA A 16 -11.35 -11.56 1.75
C ALA A 16 -10.00 -11.01 1.25
N ILE A 17 -8.99 -11.03 2.13
CA ILE A 17 -7.62 -10.56 1.83
C ILE A 17 -6.68 -11.74 2.10
N GLU A 18 -6.01 -12.23 1.06
CA GLU A 18 -5.10 -13.38 1.17
C GLU A 18 -3.72 -13.00 1.72
N ALA A 19 -3.19 -11.82 1.34
CA ALA A 19 -1.97 -11.27 1.91
C ALA A 19 -1.87 -9.74 1.70
N VAL A 20 -1.14 -9.08 2.60
CA VAL A 20 -0.74 -7.67 2.50
C VAL A 20 0.78 -7.65 2.65
N ALA A 21 1.50 -7.18 1.62
CA ALA A 21 2.97 -7.22 1.57
C ALA A 21 3.63 -6.09 2.39
N SER A 22 4.97 -6.05 2.41
CA SER A 22 5.80 -5.18 3.27
C SER A 22 5.61 -3.67 3.10
N SER A 23 4.80 -3.23 2.13
CA SER A 23 4.41 -1.82 1.96
C SER A 23 3.00 -1.72 1.39
N SER A 24 2.07 -2.51 1.93
CA SER A 24 0.70 -2.56 1.42
C SER A 24 -0.29 -2.10 2.49
N ILE A 25 -1.29 -1.33 2.06
CA ILE A 25 -2.44 -0.91 2.88
C ILE A 25 -3.70 -1.39 2.16
N VAL A 26 -4.64 -1.93 2.94
CA VAL A 26 -6.02 -2.11 2.50
C VAL A 26 -6.87 -1.11 3.28
N LEU A 27 -7.52 -0.20 2.55
CA LEU A 27 -8.33 0.87 3.13
C LEU A 27 -9.77 0.76 2.64
N VAL A 28 -10.71 0.83 3.58
CA VAL A 28 -12.15 0.98 3.35
C VAL A 28 -12.57 2.28 3.99
N GLY A 29 -12.99 3.25 3.18
CA GLY A 29 -13.30 4.60 3.65
C GLY A 29 -12.51 5.66 2.90
N ASP A 30 -12.59 6.89 3.40
CA ASP A 30 -11.87 8.04 2.88
C ASP A 30 -10.54 8.25 3.61
N THR A 31 -9.56 8.77 2.88
CA THR A 31 -8.29 9.25 3.42
C THR A 31 -7.87 10.49 2.63
N ASP A 32 -7.29 11.46 3.32
CA ASP A 32 -6.77 12.68 2.69
C ASP A 32 -5.37 12.46 2.10
N ALA A 33 -4.50 11.79 2.84
CA ALA A 33 -3.17 11.41 2.36
C ALA A 33 -2.74 10.05 2.93
N ILE A 34 -2.05 9.27 2.10
CA ILE A 34 -1.31 8.07 2.53
C ILE A 34 0.16 8.33 2.20
N THR A 35 1.04 8.21 3.20
CA THR A 35 2.49 8.29 3.01
C THR A 35 3.11 6.96 3.39
N LEU A 36 3.69 6.28 2.41
CA LEU A 36 4.47 5.07 2.60
C LEU A 36 5.95 5.45 2.51
N SER A 37 6.70 5.20 3.57
CA SER A 37 8.16 5.31 3.56
C SER A 37 8.77 3.92 3.64
N SER A 38 9.84 3.73 2.88
CA SER A 38 10.72 2.58 3.03
C SER A 38 12.12 3.14 3.24
N MET A 39 12.72 2.84 4.38
CA MET A 39 14.11 3.20 4.65
C MET A 39 14.94 1.95 4.46
N PHE A 40 15.85 2.02 3.50
CA PHE A 40 16.86 1.00 3.30
C PHE A 40 18.08 1.40 4.15
N ASP A 41 18.37 0.65 5.21
CA ASP A 41 19.48 0.93 6.13
C ASP A 41 20.83 0.36 5.63
N THR A 42 20.86 -0.09 4.37
CA THR A 42 22.08 -0.65 3.78
C THR A 42 22.88 0.47 3.12
N PRO A 43 24.16 0.65 3.46
CA PRO A 43 25.02 1.64 2.81
C PRO A 43 25.01 1.45 1.28
N PRO A 44 25.11 2.52 0.48
CA PRO A 44 25.10 2.43 -0.99
C PRO A 44 26.20 1.52 -1.54
N GLU A 45 27.31 1.33 -0.82
CA GLU A 45 28.40 0.43 -1.18
C GLU A 45 28.06 -1.06 -0.97
N SER A 46 27.05 -1.35 -0.16
CA SER A 46 26.52 -2.70 0.08
C SER A 46 25.33 -3.04 -0.83
N PHE A 47 24.92 -2.11 -1.71
CA PHE A 47 23.95 -2.35 -2.78
C PHE A 47 24.64 -3.12 -3.93
N ILE A 48 24.75 -4.43 -3.75
CA ILE A 48 25.15 -5.33 -4.83
C ILE A 48 23.93 -5.46 -5.76
N VAL A 49 23.94 -4.74 -6.89
CA VAL A 49 23.09 -5.08 -8.03
C VAL A 49 23.54 -6.46 -8.50
N GLY A 50 22.98 -7.50 -7.90
CA GLY A 50 23.07 -8.84 -8.46
C GLY A 50 22.43 -8.80 -9.85
N PRO A 51 22.93 -9.60 -10.82
CA PRO A 51 22.27 -9.70 -12.11
C PRO A 51 20.79 -10.02 -11.87
N LEU A 52 19.89 -9.24 -12.49
CA LEU A 52 18.45 -9.50 -12.46
C LEU A 52 18.25 -10.97 -12.85
N VAL A 53 17.96 -11.83 -11.87
CA VAL A 53 17.55 -13.20 -12.17
C VAL A 53 16.23 -13.05 -12.91
N PRO A 54 16.11 -13.55 -14.15
CA PRO A 54 14.85 -13.47 -14.87
C PRO A 54 13.77 -14.10 -13.99
N LEU A 55 12.78 -13.32 -13.59
CA LEU A 55 11.59 -13.88 -12.97
C LEU A 55 10.98 -14.80 -14.01
N SER A 56 10.78 -16.07 -13.64
CA SER A 56 10.12 -17.03 -14.50
C SER A 56 8.76 -16.47 -14.94
N PRO A 57 8.42 -16.52 -16.24
CA PRO A 57 7.12 -16.08 -16.71
C PRO A 57 6.03 -16.93 -16.03
N GLU A 58 4.92 -16.28 -15.71
CA GLU A 58 3.67 -16.93 -15.26
C GLU A 58 3.09 -17.84 -16.36
#